data_AF-A0A0M4GQG8-F1
#
_entry.id   AF-A0A0M4GQG8-F1
#
_cell.length_a   1.000
_cell.length_b   1.000
_cell.length_c   1.000
_cell.angle_alpha   90.00
_cell.angle_beta   90.00
_cell.angle_gamma   90.00
#
_symmetry.space_group_name_H-M   'P 1'
#
loop_
_entity.id
_entity.type
_entity.pdbx_description
1 polymer ?
#
loop_
_entity_poly.entity_id
_entity_poly.type
_entity_poly.pdbx_seq_one_letter_code
_entity_poly.pdbx_strand_id
1 'polypeptide(L)'
;MTFSIPDDLAPELYPLAWLVGTWRGYGILTYGRTVPEQAVAQEMTFDHDGGPYLRQVTTIWTLDVTRSSDLDFDTPGLEGFARIAPARIWSTETAYWRPVGQEEPDGEGADADGPGAASADRPDGAGTDESSSGGARPRTAPRTRLELVSADPAGHVAVWEGWIRGPRAQIGTQAVGRTRTAVPLTQMNRMFGLVGGDLMWTQDMAAFGETEPKTYASGRLGRVQGPDAAGIAVPAGTATAEATVASAAAGAAAPSAPDAPAASAEADRKAQS
;
A
#
# COMPACT_ATOMS: atom_id res chain seq x y z
N MET A 1 -20.72 -7.40 14.28
CA MET A 1 -20.55 -6.08 14.94
C MET A 1 -20.61 -5.02 13.86
N THR A 2 -21.43 -4.00 14.04
CA THR A 2 -21.66 -2.94 13.04
C THR A 2 -20.63 -1.83 13.23
N PHE A 3 -19.91 -1.47 12.17
CA PHE A 3 -19.04 -0.29 12.17
C PHE A 3 -19.90 0.98 12.25
N SER A 4 -19.63 1.85 13.22
CA SER A 4 -20.25 3.18 13.30
C SER A 4 -19.32 4.20 12.68
N ILE A 5 -19.84 5.04 11.78
CA ILE A 5 -19.12 6.19 11.24
C ILE A 5 -18.95 7.21 12.38
N PRO A 6 -17.75 7.77 12.61
CA PRO A 6 -17.56 8.87 13.55
C PRO A 6 -18.39 10.11 13.14
N ASP A 7 -19.05 10.76 14.09
CA ASP A 7 -19.94 11.90 13.82
C ASP A 7 -19.20 13.13 13.27
N ASP A 8 -17.88 13.22 13.48
CA ASP A 8 -16.99 14.29 13.03
C ASP A 8 -16.22 13.93 11.75
N LEU A 9 -16.53 12.80 11.10
CA LEU A 9 -15.93 12.42 9.84
C LEU A 9 -16.47 13.27 8.69
N ALA A 10 -15.59 13.97 7.97
CA ALA A 10 -15.97 14.74 6.79
C ALA A 10 -16.69 13.85 5.74
N PRO A 11 -17.79 14.30 5.10
CA PRO A 11 -18.54 13.49 4.13
C PRO A 11 -17.70 12.91 2.99
N GLU A 12 -16.66 13.63 2.56
CA GLU A 12 -15.70 13.20 1.55
C GLU A 12 -14.98 11.90 1.94
N LEU A 13 -14.84 11.63 3.24
CA LEU A 13 -14.16 10.47 3.80
C LEU A 13 -15.06 9.26 4.00
N TYR A 14 -16.37 9.35 3.75
CA TYR A 14 -17.28 8.20 3.88
C TYR A 14 -16.82 6.95 3.09
N PRO A 15 -16.25 7.06 1.87
CA PRO A 15 -15.69 5.89 1.16
C PRO A 15 -14.52 5.22 1.90
N LEU A 16 -13.79 5.97 2.73
CA LEU A 16 -12.65 5.51 3.52
C LEU A 16 -13.02 5.16 4.96
N ALA A 17 -14.28 5.34 5.37
CA ALA A 17 -14.67 5.21 6.78
C ALA A 17 -14.27 3.85 7.37
N TRP A 18 -14.36 2.77 6.57
CA TRP A 18 -13.96 1.43 7.00
C TRP A 18 -12.46 1.28 7.31
N LEU A 19 -11.58 2.23 6.98
CA LEU A 19 -10.17 2.23 7.39
C LEU A 19 -9.94 2.89 8.75
N VAL A 20 -10.80 3.83 9.17
CA VAL A 20 -10.59 4.67 10.36
C VAL A 20 -10.44 3.83 11.63
N GLY A 21 -9.38 4.07 12.41
CA GLY A 21 -9.05 3.37 13.64
C GLY A 21 -7.66 2.73 13.63
N THR A 22 -7.35 1.98 14.70
CA THR A 22 -6.08 1.24 14.84
C THR A 22 -6.25 -0.23 14.45
N TRP A 23 -5.30 -0.73 13.69
CA TRP A 23 -5.21 -2.11 13.21
C TRP A 23 -3.90 -2.73 13.69
N ARG A 24 -3.96 -3.95 14.20
CA ARG A 24 -2.77 -4.72 14.62
C ARG A 24 -2.82 -6.12 14.05
N GLY A 25 -1.66 -6.63 13.69
CA GLY A 25 -1.58 -7.94 13.07
C GLY A 25 -0.18 -8.32 12.69
N TYR A 26 -0.11 -9.29 11.80
CA TYR A 26 1.13 -9.87 11.36
C TYR A 26 1.19 -9.92 9.84
N GLY A 27 2.38 -10.18 9.32
CA GLY A 27 2.64 -10.19 7.91
C GLY A 27 3.92 -10.90 7.55
N ILE A 28 4.24 -10.89 6.28
CA ILE A 28 5.50 -11.40 5.74
C ILE A 28 6.20 -10.26 5.03
N LEU A 29 7.52 -10.16 5.22
CA LEU A 29 8.42 -9.36 4.40
C LEU A 29 9.31 -10.29 3.58
N THR A 30 9.51 -9.99 2.31
CA THR A 30 10.44 -10.71 1.43
C THR A 30 10.84 -9.86 0.26
N TYR A 31 12.05 -10.00 -0.26
CA TYR A 31 12.46 -9.44 -1.55
C TYR A 31 13.50 -10.35 -2.19
N GLY A 32 13.13 -11.62 -2.35
CA GLY A 32 14.00 -12.66 -2.85
C GLY A 32 15.24 -12.82 -1.97
N ARG A 33 16.43 -12.67 -2.57
CA ARG A 33 17.70 -12.82 -1.83
C ARG A 33 18.12 -11.56 -1.07
N THR A 34 17.57 -10.40 -1.42
CA THR A 34 17.98 -9.11 -0.83
C THR A 34 17.38 -8.92 0.55
N VAL A 35 16.11 -9.31 0.71
CA VAL A 35 15.42 -9.34 1.99
C VAL A 35 14.89 -10.77 2.17
N PRO A 36 15.53 -11.59 3.01
CA PRO A 36 15.04 -12.93 3.30
C PRO A 36 13.61 -12.89 3.84
N GLU A 37 12.83 -13.90 3.47
CA GLU A 37 11.48 -14.07 3.96
C GLU A 37 11.47 -14.15 5.49
N GLN A 38 10.64 -13.32 6.12
CA GLN A 38 10.48 -13.31 7.56
C GLN A 38 9.08 -12.82 7.96
N ALA A 39 8.58 -13.37 9.07
CA ALA A 39 7.36 -12.88 9.70
C ALA A 39 7.61 -11.55 10.42
N VAL A 40 6.59 -10.71 10.42
CA VAL A 40 6.61 -9.39 11.06
C VAL A 40 5.34 -9.12 11.84
N ALA A 41 5.46 -8.27 12.85
CA ALA A 41 4.34 -7.64 13.52
C ALA A 41 4.10 -6.26 12.88
N GLN A 42 2.84 -5.82 12.86
CA GLN A 42 2.48 -4.53 12.29
C GLN A 42 1.34 -3.87 13.06
N GLU A 43 1.42 -2.55 13.11
CA GLU A 43 0.36 -1.65 13.54
C GLU A 43 0.16 -0.60 12.46
N MET A 44 -1.10 -0.32 12.15
CA MET A 44 -1.49 0.71 11.20
C MET A 44 -2.66 1.49 11.80
N THR A 45 -2.50 2.80 11.92
CA THR A 45 -3.54 3.70 12.43
C THR A 45 -3.99 4.62 11.32
N PHE A 46 -5.30 4.80 11.20
CA PHE A 46 -5.93 5.82 10.38
C PHE A 46 -6.76 6.74 11.28
N ASP A 47 -6.49 8.04 11.26
CA ASP A 47 -7.24 9.03 12.02
C ASP A 47 -7.54 10.28 11.18
N HIS A 48 -8.31 11.21 11.73
CA HIS A 48 -8.64 12.50 11.12
C HIS A 48 -8.80 13.58 12.21
N ASP A 49 -8.86 14.83 11.76
CA ASP A 49 -9.13 16.02 12.59
C ASP A 49 -10.38 16.79 12.11
N GLY A 50 -11.22 16.13 11.30
CA GLY A 50 -12.42 16.71 10.68
C GLY A 50 -12.17 17.30 9.29
N GLY A 51 -10.92 17.40 8.83
CA GLY A 51 -10.59 17.76 7.45
C GLY A 51 -10.94 16.65 6.44
N PRO A 52 -10.99 16.97 5.12
CA PRO A 52 -11.29 16.01 4.05
C PRO A 52 -10.07 15.13 3.69
N TYR A 53 -9.39 14.58 4.70
CA TYR A 53 -8.27 13.65 4.55
C TYR A 53 -8.18 12.68 5.75
N LEU A 54 -7.61 11.49 5.54
CA LEU A 54 -7.14 10.64 6.64
C LEU A 54 -5.63 10.81 6.82
N ARG A 55 -5.18 10.85 8.07
CA ARG A 55 -3.78 10.62 8.44
C ARG A 55 -3.59 9.13 8.65
N GLN A 56 -2.47 8.61 8.16
CA GLN A 56 -2.07 7.24 8.38
C GLN A 56 -0.68 7.21 8.98
N VAL A 57 -0.47 6.33 9.95
CA VAL A 57 0.84 5.91 10.43
C VAL A 57 0.88 4.39 10.41
N THR A 58 1.89 3.80 9.79
CA THR A 58 2.14 2.36 9.87
C THR A 58 3.53 2.13 10.44
N THR A 59 3.67 1.09 11.26
CA THR A 59 4.95 0.62 11.76
C THR A 59 5.00 -0.90 11.64
N ILE A 60 6.11 -1.40 11.13
CA ILE A 60 6.40 -2.83 10.98
C ILE A 60 7.59 -3.16 11.87
N TRP A 61 7.49 -4.24 12.63
CA TRP A 61 8.54 -4.76 13.49
C TRP A 61 8.95 -6.17 13.06
N THR A 62 10.24 -6.47 13.15
CA THR A 62 10.71 -7.85 13.19
C THR A 62 10.20 -8.55 14.45
N LEU A 63 10.26 -9.87 14.48
CA LEU A 63 9.82 -10.67 15.62
C LEU A 63 10.97 -11.20 16.46
N ASP A 64 10.74 -11.32 17.76
CA ASP A 64 11.55 -12.14 18.65
C ASP A 64 11.07 -13.60 18.53
N VAL A 65 11.84 -14.41 17.80
CA VAL A 65 11.50 -15.81 17.50
C VAL A 65 11.41 -16.69 18.74
N THR A 66 12.05 -16.31 19.85
CA THR A 66 12.03 -17.10 21.10
C THR A 66 10.77 -16.85 21.94
N ARG A 67 10.09 -15.72 21.68
CA ARG A 67 8.86 -15.31 22.36
C ARG A 67 7.65 -15.28 21.43
N SER A 68 7.80 -15.73 20.20
CA SER A 68 6.72 -15.79 19.21
C SER A 68 6.32 -17.24 18.96
N SER A 69 5.02 -17.46 18.82
CA SER A 69 4.48 -18.76 18.41
C SER A 69 4.39 -18.84 16.89
N ASP A 70 4.43 -20.05 16.34
CA ASP A 70 4.04 -20.27 14.94
C ASP A 70 2.55 -19.95 14.77
N LEU A 71 2.21 -19.33 13.64
CA LEU A 71 0.85 -18.91 13.33
C LEU A 71 0.33 -19.67 12.10
N ASP A 72 -0.91 -20.16 12.20
CA ASP A 72 -1.64 -20.64 11.03
C ASP A 72 -1.98 -19.46 10.10
N PHE A 73 -1.97 -19.71 8.79
CA PHE A 73 -2.18 -18.67 7.77
C PHE A 73 -3.55 -17.96 7.91
N ASP A 74 -4.57 -18.67 8.38
CA ASP A 74 -5.93 -18.17 8.52
C ASP A 74 -6.24 -17.56 9.89
N THR A 75 -5.28 -17.57 10.83
CA THR A 75 -5.41 -16.96 12.16
C THR A 75 -5.89 -15.50 12.03
N PRO A 76 -6.95 -15.07 12.73
CA PRO A 76 -7.37 -13.67 12.72
C PRO A 76 -6.24 -12.72 13.13
N GLY A 77 -6.17 -11.53 12.52
CA GLY A 77 -5.02 -10.64 12.66
C GLY A 77 -4.69 -10.28 14.11
N LEU A 78 -5.69 -9.91 14.91
CA LEU A 78 -5.50 -9.60 16.34
C LEU A 78 -5.11 -10.82 17.18
N GLU A 79 -5.70 -11.98 16.88
CA GLU A 79 -5.39 -13.21 17.59
C GLU A 79 -3.94 -13.63 17.34
N GLY A 80 -3.48 -13.55 16.09
CA GLY A 80 -2.10 -13.80 15.73
C GLY A 80 -1.14 -12.79 16.37
N PHE A 81 -1.51 -11.50 16.36
CA PHE A 81 -0.72 -10.45 17.00
C PHE A 81 -0.48 -10.70 18.50
N ALA A 82 -1.48 -11.22 19.22
CA ALA A 82 -1.36 -11.51 20.65
C ALA A 82 -0.39 -12.68 20.97
N ARG A 83 0.02 -13.46 19.97
CA ARG A 83 0.88 -14.65 20.10
C ARG A 83 2.32 -14.43 19.63
N ILE A 84 2.63 -13.24 19.13
CA ILE A 84 3.96 -12.85 18.65
C ILE A 84 4.53 -11.72 19.48
N ALA A 85 5.86 -11.64 19.52
CA ALA A 85 6.57 -10.61 20.26
C ALA A 85 7.29 -9.67 19.28
N PRO A 86 6.79 -8.43 19.08
CA PRO A 86 7.53 -7.42 18.33
C PRO A 86 8.92 -7.19 18.93
N ALA A 87 9.93 -7.09 18.07
CA ALA A 87 11.32 -6.87 18.43
C ALA A 87 11.82 -5.50 17.96
N ARG A 88 12.42 -5.42 16.77
CA ARG A 88 13.03 -4.19 16.25
C ARG A 88 12.13 -3.56 15.20
N ILE A 89 12.02 -2.23 15.21
CA ILE A 89 11.35 -1.51 14.12
C ILE A 89 12.12 -1.80 12.83
N TRP A 90 11.40 -2.33 11.85
CA TRP A 90 11.89 -2.54 10.49
C TRP A 90 11.62 -1.31 9.62
N SER A 91 10.38 -0.81 9.65
CA SER A 91 9.98 0.37 8.91
C SER A 91 8.84 1.12 9.61
N THR A 92 8.74 2.41 9.33
CA THR A 92 7.57 3.21 9.63
C THR A 92 7.29 4.15 8.47
N GLU A 93 6.03 4.48 8.23
CA GLU A 93 5.63 5.44 7.20
C GLU A 93 4.45 6.25 7.74
N THR A 94 4.43 7.54 7.43
CA THR A 94 3.26 8.39 7.61
C THR A 94 2.72 8.83 6.25
N ALA A 95 1.40 8.91 6.11
CA ALA A 95 0.75 9.34 4.89
C ALA A 95 -0.52 10.17 5.14
N TYR A 96 -0.91 10.95 4.15
CA TYR A 96 -2.22 11.59 4.08
C TYR A 96 -3.01 11.02 2.90
N TRP A 97 -4.26 10.63 3.12
CA TRP A 97 -5.15 10.05 2.12
C TRP A 97 -6.27 11.03 1.78
N ARG A 98 -6.38 11.39 0.50
CA ARG A 98 -7.32 12.41 -0.01
C ARG A 98 -8.23 11.81 -1.09
N PRO A 99 -9.54 11.69 -0.84
CA PRO A 99 -10.53 11.46 -1.87
C PRO A 99 -10.64 12.68 -2.80
N VAL A 100 -10.56 12.49 -4.12
CA VAL A 100 -10.56 13.60 -5.09
C VAL A 100 -11.69 13.55 -6.12
N GLY A 101 -12.72 12.74 -5.86
CA GLY A 101 -13.93 12.67 -6.67
C GLY A 101 -14.43 11.24 -6.87
N GLN A 102 -15.71 11.11 -7.16
CA GLN A 102 -16.33 9.84 -7.51
C GLN A 102 -16.49 9.73 -9.01
N GLU A 103 -16.04 8.61 -9.57
CA GLU A 103 -16.44 8.18 -10.89
C GLU A 103 -17.79 7.47 -10.73
N GLU A 104 -18.81 7.94 -11.45
CA GLU A 104 -20.03 7.17 -11.60
C GLU A 104 -19.69 5.84 -12.30
N PRO A 105 -20.30 4.72 -11.88
CA PRO A 105 -20.14 3.47 -12.62
C PRO A 105 -20.61 3.71 -14.05
N ASP A 106 -19.77 3.38 -15.05
CA ASP A 106 -20.05 3.59 -16.47
C ASP A 106 -21.52 3.25 -16.77
N GLY A 107 -22.31 4.30 -17.00
CA GLY A 107 -23.63 4.15 -17.57
C GLY A 107 -23.43 3.67 -18.99
N GLU A 108 -23.70 2.39 -19.26
CA GLU A 108 -23.88 1.91 -20.62
C GLU A 108 -24.96 2.75 -21.30
N GLY A 109 -24.50 3.74 -22.09
CA GLY A 109 -25.19 4.49 -23.14
C GLY A 109 -26.67 4.79 -22.92
N ALA A 110 -26.96 5.89 -22.22
CA ALA A 110 -28.23 6.60 -22.42
C ALA A 110 -28.00 7.77 -23.39
N ASP A 111 -28.74 7.71 -24.50
CA ASP A 111 -29.16 8.83 -25.35
C ASP A 111 -28.14 9.42 -26.35
N ALA A 112 -28.06 8.77 -27.51
CA ALA A 112 -27.93 9.51 -28.77
C ALA A 112 -29.34 9.74 -29.33
N ASP A 113 -29.82 10.98 -29.18
CA ASP A 113 -31.03 11.52 -29.79
C ASP A 113 -31.21 11.10 -31.26
N GLY A 114 -32.43 10.73 -31.62
CA GLY A 114 -32.83 10.32 -32.97
C GLY A 114 -33.00 11.48 -33.96
N PRO A 115 -33.55 11.18 -35.16
CA PRO A 115 -34.74 11.94 -35.53
C PRO A 115 -35.84 11.09 -36.18
N GLY A 116 -37.09 11.36 -35.76
CA GLY A 116 -38.18 11.69 -36.70
C GLY A 116 -38.99 10.57 -37.35
N ALA A 117 -40.16 10.31 -36.73
CA ALA A 117 -41.49 10.12 -37.35
C ALA A 117 -41.76 8.94 -38.31
N ALA A 118 -42.72 8.09 -37.92
CA ALA A 118 -44.06 8.08 -38.55
C ALA A 118 -45.04 7.22 -37.73
N SER A 119 -46.18 7.81 -37.40
CA SER A 119 -47.34 7.19 -36.78
C SER A 119 -48.01 6.17 -37.71
N ALA A 120 -48.50 5.06 -37.16
CA ALA A 120 -49.61 4.32 -37.74
C ALA A 120 -50.45 3.65 -36.63
N ASP A 121 -51.64 4.20 -36.53
CA ASP A 121 -52.88 3.79 -35.87
C ASP A 121 -53.13 2.26 -35.77
N ARG A 122 -53.53 1.78 -34.58
CA ARG A 122 -54.43 0.62 -34.42
C ARG A 122 -55.09 0.60 -33.02
N PRO A 123 -56.42 0.45 -32.92
CA PRO A 123 -57.12 0.45 -31.64
C PRO A 123 -57.34 -0.95 -31.06
N ASP A 124 -57.61 -0.92 -29.75
CA ASP A 124 -58.30 -1.88 -28.88
C ASP A 124 -57.70 -3.27 -28.62
N GLY A 125 -57.35 -3.50 -27.36
CA GLY A 125 -57.14 -4.86 -26.83
C GLY A 125 -56.54 -4.90 -25.43
N ALA A 126 -57.43 -4.98 -24.44
CA ALA A 126 -57.27 -5.63 -23.12
C ALA A 126 -56.00 -5.33 -22.29
N GLY A 127 -56.21 -4.63 -21.18
CA GLY A 127 -55.23 -4.51 -20.11
C GLY A 127 -54.84 -5.87 -19.54
N THR A 128 -53.54 -6.12 -19.55
CA THR A 128 -52.87 -6.97 -18.58
C THR A 128 -51.79 -6.10 -17.94
N ASP A 129 -52.00 -5.75 -16.68
CA ASP A 129 -50.99 -5.12 -15.83
C ASP A 129 -49.86 -6.12 -15.58
N GLU A 130 -48.99 -6.31 -16.57
CA GLU A 130 -47.67 -6.87 -16.33
C GLU A 130 -46.87 -5.80 -15.59
N SER A 131 -46.97 -5.86 -14.25
CA SER A 131 -45.98 -5.27 -13.36
C SER A 131 -44.63 -5.88 -13.72
N SER A 132 -43.93 -5.24 -14.66
CA SER A 132 -42.51 -5.48 -14.86
C SER A 132 -41.82 -5.03 -13.58
N SER A 133 -41.63 -5.99 -12.66
CA SER A 133 -40.65 -5.84 -11.60
C SER A 133 -39.30 -5.81 -12.29
N GLY A 134 -38.91 -4.63 -12.79
CA GLY A 134 -37.57 -4.34 -13.23
C GLY A 134 -36.67 -4.60 -12.03
N GLY A 135 -36.07 -5.79 -11.99
CA GLY A 135 -35.14 -6.16 -10.95
C GLY A 135 -34.03 -5.12 -10.94
N ALA A 136 -34.02 -4.27 -9.90
CA ALA A 136 -33.01 -3.25 -9.76
C ALA A 136 -31.65 -3.94 -9.81
N ARG A 137 -30.88 -3.71 -10.88
CA ARG A 137 -29.51 -4.18 -11.01
C ARG A 137 -28.77 -3.77 -9.72
N PRO A 138 -28.04 -4.66 -9.04
CA PRO A 138 -27.37 -4.29 -7.79
C PRO A 138 -26.53 -3.03 -8.04
N ARG A 139 -26.84 -1.95 -7.31
CA ARG A 139 -26.06 -0.71 -7.41
C ARG A 139 -24.64 -1.06 -6.99
N THR A 140 -23.74 -1.02 -7.96
CA THR A 140 -22.33 -1.19 -7.69
C THR A 140 -21.86 0.00 -6.86
N ALA A 141 -21.06 -0.25 -5.83
CA ALA A 141 -20.48 0.85 -5.05
C ALA A 141 -19.68 1.76 -6.01
N PRO A 142 -19.83 3.10 -5.90
CA PRO A 142 -19.10 4.04 -6.74
C PRO A 142 -17.59 3.91 -6.48
N ARG A 143 -16.80 4.22 -7.50
CA ARG A 143 -15.33 4.23 -7.40
C ARG A 143 -14.89 5.65 -7.06
N THR A 144 -14.24 5.83 -5.93
CA THR A 144 -13.69 7.12 -5.51
C THR A 144 -12.19 7.15 -5.84
N ARG A 145 -11.72 8.20 -6.53
CA ARG A 145 -10.28 8.41 -6.78
C ARG A 145 -9.56 8.83 -5.51
N LEU A 146 -8.33 8.36 -5.35
CA LEU A 146 -7.48 8.67 -4.20
C LEU A 146 -6.17 9.32 -4.65
N GLU A 147 -5.76 10.34 -3.91
CA GLU A 147 -4.41 10.91 -3.91
C GLU A 147 -3.79 10.74 -2.53
N LEU A 148 -2.54 10.31 -2.45
CA LEU A 148 -1.81 10.25 -1.19
C LEU A 148 -0.43 10.88 -1.30
N VAL A 149 0.05 11.38 -0.17
CA VAL A 149 1.45 11.72 0.03
C VAL A 149 1.98 10.95 1.23
N SER A 150 3.17 10.33 1.10
CA SER A 150 3.81 9.62 2.21
C SER A 150 5.28 9.97 2.38
N ALA A 151 5.80 9.71 3.58
CA ALA A 151 7.21 9.83 3.93
C ALA A 151 7.61 8.73 4.91
N ASP A 152 8.85 8.25 4.80
CA ASP A 152 9.44 7.24 5.68
C ASP A 152 10.87 7.61 6.12
N PRO A 153 11.40 7.00 7.20
CA PRO A 153 12.74 7.29 7.69
C PRO A 153 13.85 6.58 6.91
N ALA A 154 13.52 5.71 5.94
CA ALA A 154 14.50 5.19 4.99
C ALA A 154 14.93 6.26 3.96
N GLY A 155 14.25 7.41 3.99
CA GLY A 155 14.60 8.62 3.27
C GLY A 155 13.84 8.77 1.97
N HIS A 156 12.65 8.19 1.86
CA HIS A 156 11.77 8.31 0.71
C HIS A 156 10.58 9.22 1.00
N VAL A 157 10.11 9.88 -0.06
CA VAL A 157 8.82 10.56 -0.11
C VAL A 157 8.10 10.07 -1.38
N ALA A 158 6.79 9.92 -1.32
CA ALA A 158 6.05 9.40 -2.47
C ALA A 158 4.72 10.13 -2.66
N VAL A 159 4.35 10.30 -3.93
CA VAL A 159 3.00 10.69 -4.36
C VAL A 159 2.34 9.44 -4.92
N TRP A 160 1.16 9.13 -4.41
CA TRP A 160 0.38 7.97 -4.81
C TRP A 160 -0.94 8.39 -5.41
N GLU A 161 -1.41 7.60 -6.36
CA GLU A 161 -2.74 7.73 -6.94
C GLU A 161 -3.42 6.37 -6.99
N GLY A 162 -4.75 6.38 -6.99
CA GLY A 162 -5.50 5.14 -7.11
C GLY A 162 -6.97 5.32 -6.86
N TRP A 163 -7.59 4.30 -6.27
CA TRP A 163 -9.02 4.26 -6.08
C TRP A 163 -9.45 3.43 -4.88
N ILE A 164 -10.67 3.69 -4.41
CA ILE A 164 -11.38 2.91 -3.42
C ILE A 164 -12.81 2.65 -3.87
N ARG A 165 -13.28 1.41 -3.67
CA ARG A 165 -14.63 0.97 -4.03
C ARG A 165 -15.09 -0.10 -3.06
N GLY A 166 -16.10 0.22 -2.25
CA GLY A 166 -16.51 -0.64 -1.15
C GLY A 166 -15.32 -0.96 -0.22
N PRO A 167 -15.16 -2.21 0.24
CA PRO A 167 -14.11 -2.60 1.18
C PRO A 167 -12.75 -2.87 0.51
N ARG A 168 -12.46 -2.25 -0.65
CA ARG A 168 -11.21 -2.48 -1.40
C ARG A 168 -10.63 -1.17 -1.90
N ALA A 169 -9.32 -1.01 -1.76
CA ALA A 169 -8.56 0.08 -2.35
C ALA A 169 -7.33 -0.45 -3.10
N GLN A 170 -6.92 0.27 -4.15
CA GLN A 170 -5.65 0.02 -4.84
C GLN A 170 -5.00 1.35 -5.16
N ILE A 171 -3.71 1.47 -4.85
CA ILE A 171 -2.90 2.67 -5.07
C ILE A 171 -1.55 2.29 -5.66
N GLY A 172 -0.96 3.19 -6.43
CA GLY A 172 0.38 3.06 -6.97
C GLY A 172 1.08 4.42 -6.96
N THR A 173 2.41 4.40 -6.84
CA THR A 173 3.19 5.64 -6.86
C THR A 173 3.19 6.25 -8.25
N GLN A 174 2.80 7.51 -8.34
CA GLN A 174 3.01 8.36 -9.51
C GLN A 174 4.44 8.94 -9.52
N ALA A 175 5.00 9.20 -8.33
CA ALA A 175 6.37 9.66 -8.16
C ALA A 175 6.97 9.17 -6.84
N VAL A 176 8.27 8.88 -6.85
CA VAL A 176 9.07 8.61 -5.65
C VAL A 176 10.28 9.54 -5.63
N GLY A 177 10.35 10.39 -4.61
CA GLY A 177 11.53 11.16 -4.26
C GLY A 177 12.36 10.43 -3.20
N ARG A 178 13.67 10.70 -3.18
CA ARG A 178 14.56 10.12 -2.17
C ARG A 178 15.68 11.05 -1.77
N THR A 179 16.16 10.93 -0.54
CA THR A 179 17.38 11.58 -0.07
C THR A 179 18.63 10.92 -0.69
N ARG A 180 19.78 11.60 -0.63
CA ARG A 180 20.99 11.19 -1.36
C ARG A 180 21.47 9.78 -1.01
N THR A 181 21.32 9.38 0.25
CA THR A 181 21.80 8.09 0.78
C THR A 181 20.73 6.99 0.77
N ALA A 182 19.47 7.33 0.47
CA ALA A 182 18.39 6.36 0.42
C ALA A 182 18.55 5.38 -0.74
N VAL A 183 18.20 4.12 -0.49
CA VAL A 183 18.20 3.05 -1.50
C VAL A 183 17.35 3.45 -2.70
N PRO A 184 17.78 3.20 -3.95
CA PRO A 184 16.93 3.41 -5.11
C PRO A 184 15.67 2.55 -5.04
N LEU A 185 14.53 3.23 -4.94
CA LEU A 185 13.19 2.69 -5.02
C LEU A 185 12.44 3.59 -6.00
N THR A 186 11.83 2.99 -7.02
CA THR A 186 11.32 3.73 -8.19
C THR A 186 9.81 3.62 -8.34
N GLN A 187 9.22 2.54 -7.85
CA GLN A 187 7.78 2.32 -7.92
C GLN A 187 7.31 1.47 -6.74
N MET A 188 6.12 1.76 -6.22
CA MET A 188 5.39 0.90 -5.29
C MET A 188 3.92 0.81 -5.70
N ASN A 189 3.32 -0.37 -5.45
CA ASN A 189 1.89 -0.59 -5.58
C ASN A 189 1.38 -1.18 -4.27
N ARG A 190 0.19 -0.76 -3.81
CA ARG A 190 -0.50 -1.38 -2.68
C ARG A 190 -1.94 -1.73 -3.02
N MET A 191 -2.39 -2.84 -2.47
CA MET A 191 -3.79 -3.25 -2.48
C MET A 191 -4.24 -3.45 -1.03
N PHE A 192 -5.42 -2.93 -0.69
CA PHE A 192 -6.06 -3.10 0.60
C PHE A 192 -7.43 -3.75 0.41
N GLY A 193 -7.83 -4.62 1.33
CA GLY A 193 -9.14 -5.25 1.33
C GLY A 193 -9.61 -5.62 2.74
N LEU A 194 -10.87 -5.38 3.05
CA LEU A 194 -11.48 -5.89 4.28
C LEU A 194 -12.02 -7.31 4.02
N VAL A 195 -11.42 -8.32 4.67
CA VAL A 195 -11.77 -9.73 4.49
C VAL A 195 -12.02 -10.35 5.87
N GLY A 196 -13.22 -10.88 6.10
CA GLY A 196 -13.57 -11.46 7.40
C GLY A 196 -13.47 -10.49 8.58
N GLY A 197 -13.49 -9.19 8.33
CA GLY A 197 -13.29 -8.14 9.35
C GLY A 197 -11.84 -7.69 9.56
N ASP A 198 -10.88 -8.38 8.94
CA ASP A 198 -9.46 -8.02 8.97
C ASP A 198 -9.07 -7.18 7.75
N LEU A 199 -8.21 -6.20 7.97
CA LEU A 199 -7.53 -5.44 6.93
C LEU A 199 -6.41 -6.31 6.35
N MET A 200 -6.63 -6.81 5.15
CA MET A 200 -5.63 -7.48 4.32
C MET A 200 -4.95 -6.44 3.44
N TRP A 201 -3.63 -6.49 3.31
CA TRP A 201 -2.91 -5.65 2.36
C TRP A 201 -1.69 -6.33 1.76
N THR A 202 -1.28 -5.84 0.59
CA THR A 202 -0.02 -6.20 -0.07
C THR A 202 0.72 -4.96 -0.53
N GLN A 203 2.05 -5.05 -0.62
CA GLN A 203 2.91 -4.09 -1.31
C GLN A 203 3.86 -4.81 -2.25
N ASP A 204 3.86 -4.34 -3.49
CA ASP A 204 4.91 -4.64 -4.46
C ASP A 204 5.80 -3.40 -4.62
N MET A 205 7.09 -3.60 -4.91
CA MET A 205 8.02 -2.50 -5.18
C MET A 205 9.06 -2.85 -6.24
N ALA A 206 9.49 -1.84 -6.99
CA ALA A 206 10.66 -1.86 -7.86
C ALA A 206 11.81 -1.14 -7.14
N ALA A 207 12.74 -1.92 -6.57
CA ALA A 207 13.85 -1.43 -5.76
C ALA A 207 15.09 -2.32 -5.95
N PHE A 208 16.22 -1.90 -5.40
CA PHE A 208 17.46 -2.69 -5.41
C PHE A 208 17.95 -3.09 -6.83
N GLY A 209 17.71 -2.22 -7.82
CA GLY A 209 18.10 -2.44 -9.22
C GLY A 209 17.07 -3.18 -10.06
N GLU A 210 15.98 -3.67 -9.47
CA GLU A 210 14.85 -4.24 -10.19
C GLU A 210 13.99 -3.14 -10.80
N THR A 211 13.63 -3.30 -12.08
CA THR A 211 12.76 -2.34 -12.81
C THR A 211 11.28 -2.73 -12.75
N GLU A 212 10.98 -4.01 -12.54
CA GLU A 212 9.62 -4.51 -12.42
C GLU A 212 9.23 -4.64 -10.95
N PRO A 213 8.03 -4.19 -10.54
CA PRO A 213 7.55 -4.39 -9.18
C PRO A 213 7.45 -5.87 -8.81
N LYS A 214 8.04 -6.23 -7.66
CA LYS A 214 7.93 -7.56 -7.06
C LYS A 214 7.34 -7.45 -5.66
N THR A 215 6.67 -8.49 -5.20
CA THR A 215 6.10 -8.52 -3.85
C THR A 215 7.16 -8.31 -2.80
N TYR A 216 6.89 -7.35 -1.92
CA TYR A 216 7.74 -6.97 -0.82
C TYR A 216 7.15 -7.33 0.54
N ALA A 217 5.86 -7.03 0.71
CA ALA A 217 5.20 -7.17 1.98
C ALA A 217 3.74 -7.56 1.81
N SER A 218 3.21 -8.30 2.77
CA SER A 218 1.77 -8.50 2.95
C SER A 218 1.44 -8.53 4.43
N GLY A 219 0.19 -8.24 4.78
CA GLY A 219 -0.25 -8.28 6.17
C GLY A 219 -1.73 -8.55 6.32
N ARG A 220 -2.06 -9.14 7.48
CA ARG A 220 -3.41 -9.40 7.96
C ARG A 220 -3.57 -8.74 9.32
N LEU A 221 -4.34 -7.66 9.37
CA LEU A 221 -4.47 -6.82 10.56
C LEU A 221 -5.91 -6.82 11.06
N GLY A 222 -6.12 -7.21 12.31
CA GLY A 222 -7.41 -7.10 12.94
C GLY A 222 -7.59 -5.72 13.59
N ARG A 223 -8.83 -5.25 13.66
CA ARG A 223 -9.16 -3.94 14.21
C ARG A 223 -9.10 -3.93 15.74
N VAL A 224 -8.25 -3.11 16.32
CA VAL A 224 -8.15 -2.90 17.78
C VAL A 224 -9.43 -2.23 18.30
N GLN A 225 -9.91 -2.68 19.45
CA GLN A 225 -11.09 -2.13 20.13
C GLN A 225 -10.71 -1.57 21.51
N GLY A 226 -11.41 -0.53 21.97
CA GLY A 226 -11.29 -0.03 23.34
C GLY A 226 -9.98 0.74 23.64
N PRO A 227 -9.57 0.84 24.92
CA PRO A 227 -8.46 1.70 25.38
C PRO A 227 -7.09 1.30 24.83
N ASP A 228 -6.97 0.11 24.23
CA ASP A 228 -5.74 -0.40 23.63
C ASP A 228 -5.41 0.24 22.27
N ALA A 229 -6.24 1.17 21.79
CA ALA A 229 -6.00 1.93 20.56
C ALA A 229 -4.77 2.86 20.63
N ALA A 230 -4.23 3.11 21.83
CA ALA A 230 -2.95 3.79 22.01
C ALA A 230 -1.80 2.90 21.49
N GLY A 231 -0.95 3.47 20.63
CA GLY A 231 0.05 2.73 19.86
C GLY A 231 1.07 1.91 20.67
N ILE A 232 1.78 1.00 20.01
CA ILE A 232 2.78 0.12 20.66
C ILE A 232 4.05 0.92 20.98
N ALA A 233 4.35 1.11 22.27
CA ALA A 233 5.64 1.63 22.70
C ALA A 233 6.66 0.49 22.78
N VAL A 234 7.65 0.46 21.88
CA VAL A 234 8.81 -0.42 22.03
C VAL A 234 9.87 0.31 22.87
N PRO A 235 10.35 -0.25 24.00
CA PRO A 235 11.42 0.35 24.76
C PRO A 235 12.67 0.46 23.88
N ALA A 236 13.31 1.64 23.87
CA ALA A 236 14.55 1.89 23.13
C ALA A 236 15.69 0.99 23.66
N GLY A 237 15.77 -0.25 23.16
CA GLY A 237 16.82 -1.21 23.47
C GLY A 237 18.12 -0.89 22.72
N THR A 238 19.24 -0.95 23.43
CA THR A 238 20.61 -0.66 23.00
C THR A 238 21.03 -1.44 21.74
N ALA A 239 20.83 -0.84 20.57
CA ALA A 239 21.23 -1.36 19.26
C ALA A 239 22.73 -1.16 18.94
N THR A 240 23.62 -1.35 19.92
CA THR A 240 25.07 -1.16 19.74
C THR A 240 25.85 -2.44 19.45
N ALA A 241 25.24 -3.63 19.50
CA ALA A 241 25.98 -4.89 19.38
C ALA A 241 25.90 -5.58 18.00
N GLU A 242 24.90 -5.30 17.16
CA GLU A 242 24.72 -6.00 15.87
C GLU A 242 25.13 -5.20 14.62
N ALA A 243 25.43 -3.90 14.76
CA ALA A 243 25.88 -3.05 13.64
C ALA A 243 27.24 -3.50 13.06
N THR A 244 28.02 -4.26 13.81
CA THR A 244 29.34 -4.74 13.40
C THR A 244 29.27 -5.83 12.32
N VAL A 245 28.17 -6.59 12.25
CA VAL A 245 28.03 -7.69 11.27
C VAL A 245 27.50 -7.16 9.92
N ALA A 246 26.58 -6.18 9.94
CA ALA A 246 26.08 -5.54 8.72
C ALA A 246 27.14 -4.64 8.04
N SER A 247 28.02 -4.00 8.81
CA SER A 247 29.14 -3.20 8.27
C SER A 247 30.21 -4.06 7.58
N ALA A 248 30.38 -5.33 7.97
CA ALA A 248 31.37 -6.22 7.36
C ALA A 248 30.93 -6.73 5.97
N ALA A 249 29.63 -6.88 5.73
CA ALA A 249 29.08 -7.29 4.44
C ALA A 249 29.14 -6.17 3.37
N ALA A 250 29.21 -4.90 3.78
CA ALA A 250 29.35 -3.75 2.87
C ALA A 250 30.81 -3.45 2.46
N GLY A 251 31.80 -4.15 3.04
CA GLY A 251 33.23 -3.94 2.78
C GLY A 251 33.89 -4.92 1.82
N ALA A 252 33.19 -5.96 1.35
CA ALA A 252 33.76 -6.99 0.50
C ALA A 252 33.20 -6.93 -0.93
N ALA A 253 34.11 -6.60 -1.86
CA ALA A 253 34.05 -6.80 -3.31
C ALA A 253 33.25 -5.79 -4.16
N ALA A 254 33.90 -4.68 -4.50
CA ALA A 254 33.81 -4.12 -5.85
C ALA A 254 35.00 -4.66 -6.67
N PRO A 255 34.80 -5.34 -7.81
CA PRO A 255 35.91 -5.70 -8.70
C PRO A 255 36.41 -4.46 -9.45
N SER A 256 37.72 -4.24 -9.42
CA SER A 256 38.42 -3.22 -10.20
C SER A 256 38.23 -3.46 -11.70
N ALA A 257 37.89 -2.41 -12.44
CA ALA A 257 37.79 -2.44 -13.90
C ALA A 257 39.14 -2.74 -14.57
N PRO A 258 39.19 -3.45 -15.70
CA PRO A 258 40.44 -3.67 -16.42
C PRO A 258 40.89 -2.43 -17.19
N ASP A 259 42.18 -2.10 -17.05
CA ASP A 259 42.89 -1.06 -17.79
C ASP A 259 42.85 -1.29 -19.31
N ALA A 260 42.54 -0.24 -20.06
CA ALA A 260 42.70 -0.21 -21.52
C ALA A 260 44.20 -0.07 -21.88
N PRO A 261 44.70 -0.77 -22.92
CA PRO A 261 46.11 -0.70 -23.27
C PRO A 261 46.46 0.64 -23.93
N ALA A 262 47.53 1.27 -23.44
CA ALA A 262 48.12 2.48 -23.99
C ALA A 262 48.74 2.21 -25.37
N ALA A 263 48.41 3.06 -26.34
CA ALA A 263 49.04 3.08 -27.66
C ALA A 263 50.50 3.54 -27.54
N SER A 264 51.41 2.72 -28.05
CA SER A 264 52.83 2.98 -28.19
C SER A 264 53.10 4.07 -29.24
N ALA A 265 53.74 5.16 -28.81
CA ALA A 265 54.36 6.15 -29.70
C ALA A 265 55.86 6.14 -29.45
N GLU A 266 56.58 5.32 -30.22
CA GLU A 266 58.02 5.38 -30.34
C GLU A 266 58.34 5.54 -31.84
N ALA A 267 58.68 6.76 -32.24
CA ALA A 267 59.25 7.04 -33.54
C ALA A 267 60.24 8.20 -33.44
N ASP A 268 61.51 7.79 -33.57
CA ASP A 268 62.58 8.46 -34.30
C ASP A 268 63.23 9.72 -33.71
N ARG A 269 64.40 9.48 -33.12
CA ARG A 269 65.47 10.48 -32.99
C ARG A 269 66.53 10.16 -34.04
N LYS A 270 66.52 10.89 -35.16
CA LYS A 270 67.64 10.94 -36.11
C LYS A 270 67.98 12.38 -36.52
N ALA A 271 69.28 12.66 -36.42
CA ALA A 271 70.07 13.70 -37.09
C ALA A 271 69.95 15.18 -36.63
N GLN A 272 71.01 15.61 -35.93
CA GLN A 272 71.91 16.71 -36.34
C GLN A 272 71.38 17.67 -37.43
N SER A 273 70.98 18.89 -37.06
CA SER A 273 71.75 20.14 -37.22
C SER A 273 70.95 21.33 -36.69
#